data_AF-A0A1A8XRM4-F1
#
_entry.id   AF-A0A1A8XRM4-F1
#
_cell.length_a   1.000
_cell.length_b   1.000
_cell.length_c   1.000
_cell.angle_alpha   90.00
_cell.angle_beta   90.00
_cell.angle_gamma   90.00
#
_symmetry.space_group_name_H-M   'P 1'
#
loop_
_entity.id
_entity.type
_entity.pdbx_description
1 polymer ?
#
loop_
_entity_poly.entity_id
_entity_poly.type
_entity_poly.pdbx_seq_one_letter_code
_entity_poly.pdbx_strand_id
1 'polypeptide(L)'
;MNLPDGLVDGDWTLIAWLLFVVVALFAVRRAPWRVLSDSARQNAFLGMIVALILLWHLQAGVKPGLAFHLLGATVFTLCFGWALAFVGLCLVLAGVSLNGSAGWQAFAANALLMAGVGVAVSHALHQVVDRVLPRHLFVYLFGHGFFASALAVMAVGVSASVLLALAGVYESEYLIAEYLPYFILLGFAEAWLSGMLTTLFAVYRPDLLADFEDAQFFGRK
;
A
#
# COMPACT_ATOMS: atom_id res chain seq x y z
N MET A 1 9.92 -1.64 -2.33
CA MET A 1 10.02 -2.15 -3.71
C MET A 1 10.11 -0.96 -4.61
N ASN A 2 11.32 -0.57 -5.00
CA ASN A 2 11.52 0.68 -5.72
C ASN A 2 12.43 0.41 -6.92
N LEU A 3 11.85 0.44 -8.11
CA LEU A 3 12.54 0.28 -9.37
C LEU A 3 13.31 1.57 -9.69
N PRO A 4 14.64 1.53 -9.84
CA PRO A 4 15.43 2.67 -10.31
C PRO A 4 15.15 2.96 -11.79
N ASP A 5 15.44 4.20 -12.20
CA ASP A 5 15.32 4.60 -13.60
C ASP A 5 16.27 3.78 -14.49
N GLY A 6 15.80 3.48 -15.70
CA GLY A 6 16.53 2.64 -16.67
C GLY A 6 16.57 1.14 -16.37
N LEU A 7 15.94 0.67 -15.29
CA LEU A 7 15.92 -0.78 -14.97
C LEU A 7 14.98 -1.58 -15.89
N VAL A 8 13.91 -0.96 -16.37
CA VAL A 8 12.89 -1.59 -17.22
C VAL A 8 12.88 -0.89 -18.57
N ASP A 9 12.78 -1.66 -19.66
CA ASP A 9 12.80 -1.13 -21.03
C ASP A 9 11.74 -0.03 -21.28
N GLY A 10 11.96 0.75 -22.34
CA GLY A 10 11.09 1.86 -22.74
C GLY A 10 9.64 1.43 -23.00
N ASP A 11 9.42 0.27 -23.61
CA ASP A 11 8.08 -0.24 -23.94
C ASP A 11 7.28 -0.59 -22.67
N TRP A 12 7.91 -1.27 -21.72
CA TRP A 12 7.31 -1.57 -20.42
C TRP A 12 7.01 -0.29 -19.62
N THR A 13 7.91 0.69 -19.70
CA THR A 13 7.71 2.00 -19.08
C THR A 13 6.48 2.70 -19.68
N LEU A 14 6.32 2.67 -21.01
CA LEU A 14 5.16 3.27 -21.68
C LEU A 14 3.85 2.58 -21.28
N ILE A 15 3.83 1.24 -21.25
CA ILE A 15 2.67 0.46 -20.82
C ILE A 15 2.31 0.81 -19.37
N ALA A 16 3.31 0.90 -18.48
CA ALA A 16 3.10 1.28 -17.09
C ALA A 16 2.48 2.68 -16.98
N TRP A 17 2.96 3.67 -17.76
CA TRP A 17 2.37 5.01 -17.78
C TRP A 17 0.92 5.03 -18.28
N LEU A 18 0.61 4.30 -19.35
CA LEU A 18 -0.75 4.22 -19.87
C LEU A 18 -1.71 3.64 -18.83
N LEU A 19 -1.34 2.52 -18.21
CA LEU A 19 -2.12 1.88 -17.16
C LEU A 19 -2.24 2.79 -15.92
N PHE A 20 -1.14 3.41 -15.51
CA PHE A 20 -1.12 4.33 -14.37
C PHE A 20 -2.07 5.50 -14.57
N VAL A 21 -2.06 6.15 -15.74
CA VAL A 21 -2.94 7.29 -16.03
C VAL A 21 -4.41 6.87 -15.95
N VAL A 22 -4.77 5.71 -16.50
CA VAL A 22 -6.15 5.20 -16.43
C VAL A 22 -6.58 4.97 -14.99
N VAL A 23 -5.76 4.27 -14.20
CA VAL A 23 -6.06 3.98 -12.78
C VAL A 23 -6.08 5.26 -11.95
N ALA A 24 -5.13 6.17 -12.15
CA ALA A 24 -5.06 7.45 -11.44
C ALA A 24 -6.27 8.33 -11.75
N LEU A 25 -6.68 8.45 -13.01
CA LEU A 25 -7.88 9.19 -13.39
C LEU A 25 -9.14 8.57 -12.78
N PHE A 26 -9.22 7.24 -12.74
CA PHE A 26 -10.34 6.55 -12.10
C PHE A 26 -10.37 6.77 -10.59
N ALA A 27 -9.23 6.65 -9.91
CA ALA A 27 -9.09 6.89 -8.49
C ALA A 27 -9.42 8.34 -8.12
N VAL A 28 -8.86 9.32 -8.84
CA VAL A 28 -9.14 10.76 -8.62
C VAL A 28 -10.62 11.08 -8.80
N ARG A 29 -11.31 10.47 -9.77
CA ARG A 29 -12.75 10.68 -9.97
C ARG A 29 -13.62 10.02 -8.92
N ARG A 30 -13.21 8.86 -8.39
CA ARG A 30 -13.95 8.10 -7.38
C ARG A 30 -13.62 8.52 -5.95
N ALA A 31 -12.51 9.22 -5.73
CA ALA A 31 -12.06 9.62 -4.41
C ALA A 31 -13.11 10.50 -3.72
N PRO A 32 -13.52 10.17 -2.48
CA PRO A 32 -14.47 10.97 -1.72
C PRO A 32 -13.79 12.22 -1.15
N TRP A 33 -13.41 13.17 -2.00
CA TRP A 33 -12.65 14.38 -1.62
C TRP A 33 -13.29 15.20 -0.49
N ARG A 34 -14.62 15.12 -0.33
CA ARG A 34 -15.36 15.73 0.77
C ARG A 34 -14.89 15.25 2.14
N VAL A 35 -14.36 14.03 2.25
CA VAL A 35 -13.77 13.52 3.49
C VAL A 35 -12.62 14.41 3.98
N LEU A 36 -11.88 15.03 3.07
CA LEU A 36 -10.76 15.91 3.39
C LEU A 36 -11.18 17.37 3.66
N SER A 37 -12.48 17.70 3.64
CA SER A 37 -12.93 19.02 4.12
C SER A 37 -12.95 19.10 5.65
N ASP A 38 -12.97 17.95 6.33
CA ASP A 38 -12.77 17.87 7.76
C ASP A 38 -11.27 18.04 8.08
N SER A 39 -10.94 19.03 8.90
CA SER A 39 -9.55 19.36 9.23
C SER A 39 -8.81 18.23 9.93
N ALA A 40 -9.49 17.44 10.77
CA ALA A 40 -8.87 16.30 11.44
C ALA A 40 -8.51 15.20 10.44
N ARG A 41 -9.42 14.87 9.51
CA ARG A 41 -9.15 13.87 8.46
C ARG A 41 -8.12 14.35 7.45
N GLN A 42 -8.13 15.63 7.09
CA GLN A 42 -7.10 16.23 6.24
C GLN A 42 -5.71 16.17 6.90
N ASN A 43 -5.61 16.55 8.17
CA ASN A 43 -4.35 16.49 8.92
C ASN A 43 -3.85 15.05 9.06
N ALA A 44 -4.74 14.09 9.30
CA ALA A 44 -4.39 12.67 9.33
C ALA A 44 -3.90 12.18 7.96
N PHE A 45 -4.57 12.57 6.87
CA PHE A 45 -4.17 12.21 5.50
C PHE A 45 -2.76 12.72 5.18
N LEU A 46 -2.52 14.01 5.39
CA LEU A 46 -1.21 14.63 5.14
C LEU A 46 -0.15 14.10 6.11
N GLY A 47 -0.50 13.89 7.38
CA GLY A 47 0.38 13.30 8.39
C GLY A 47 0.83 11.89 8.02
N MET A 48 -0.07 11.05 7.52
CA MET A 48 0.29 9.72 7.02
C MET A 48 1.15 9.80 5.77
N ILE A 49 0.90 10.74 4.84
CA ILE A 49 1.79 10.93 3.68
C ILE A 49 3.20 11.25 4.15
N VAL A 50 3.39 12.21 5.05
CA VAL A 50 4.71 12.58 5.57
C VAL A 50 5.37 11.40 6.30
N ALA A 51 4.61 10.71 7.17
CA ALA A 51 5.13 9.55 7.91
C ALA A 51 5.57 8.43 6.96
N LEU A 52 4.79 8.15 5.90
CA LEU A 52 5.13 7.13 4.91
C LEU A 52 6.29 7.54 4.01
N ILE A 53 6.43 8.83 3.68
CA ILE A 53 7.64 9.32 3.00
C ILE A 53 8.87 8.98 3.84
N LEU A 54 8.86 9.30 5.14
CA LEU A 54 9.98 8.98 6.04
C LEU A 54 10.19 7.46 6.14
N LEU A 55 9.11 6.70 6.27
CA LEU A 55 9.18 5.24 6.39
C LEU A 55 9.76 4.60 5.13
N TRP A 56 9.45 5.11 3.94
CA TRP A 56 9.97 4.59 2.67
C TRP A 56 11.44 4.94 2.45
N HIS A 57 12.00 5.92 3.16
CA HIS A 57 13.44 6.16 3.18
C HIS A 57 14.19 5.12 4.05
N LEU A 58 13.50 4.47 4.99
CA LEU A 58 14.04 3.36 5.77
C LEU A 58 13.97 2.06 4.94
N GLN A 59 14.75 2.02 3.87
CA GLN A 59 14.82 0.88 2.97
C GLN A 59 16.12 0.09 3.12
N ALA A 60 16.01 -1.23 3.01
CA ALA A 60 17.14 -2.13 2.86
C ALA A 60 17.10 -2.72 1.44
N GLY A 61 18.25 -2.85 0.78
CA GLY A 61 18.30 -3.39 -0.58
C GLY A 61 19.59 -4.16 -0.81
N VAL A 62 19.48 -5.27 -1.54
CA VAL A 62 20.63 -6.14 -1.88
C VAL A 62 21.11 -5.87 -3.30
N LYS A 63 20.19 -5.60 -4.22
CA LYS A 63 20.45 -5.29 -5.64
C LYS A 63 19.52 -4.16 -6.13
N PRO A 64 19.87 -3.46 -7.23
CA PRO A 64 18.99 -2.44 -7.84
C PRO A 64 17.58 -2.99 -8.10
N GLY A 65 16.53 -2.25 -7.73
CA GLY A 65 15.14 -2.70 -7.88
C GLY A 65 14.65 -3.68 -6.81
N LEU A 66 15.56 -4.34 -6.07
CA LEU A 66 15.23 -5.30 -5.01
C LEU A 66 15.33 -4.66 -3.62
N ALA A 67 14.72 -3.49 -3.46
CA ALA A 67 14.63 -2.78 -2.19
C ALA A 67 13.35 -3.14 -1.41
N PHE A 68 13.48 -3.22 -0.09
CA PHE A 68 12.43 -3.54 0.86
C PHE A 68 12.19 -2.35 1.78
N HIS A 69 10.93 -1.97 1.95
CA HIS A 69 10.47 -1.02 2.95
C HIS A 69 9.03 -1.38 3.32
N LEU A 70 8.58 -0.89 4.46
CA LEU A 70 7.19 -1.02 4.86
C LEU A 70 6.31 -0.16 3.94
N LEU A 71 5.14 -0.67 3.56
CA LEU A 71 4.27 -0.07 2.55
C LEU A 71 3.29 0.93 3.16
N GLY A 72 2.65 0.58 4.28
CA GLY A 72 1.57 1.33 4.91
C GLY A 72 0.26 1.37 4.12
N ALA A 73 0.18 0.67 2.98
CA ALA A 73 -0.95 0.74 2.06
C ALA A 73 -2.26 0.26 2.69
N THR A 74 -2.19 -0.74 3.57
CA THR A 74 -3.38 -1.33 4.20
C THR A 74 -4.03 -0.37 5.19
N VAL A 75 -3.24 0.22 6.09
CA VAL A 75 -3.76 1.23 7.04
C VAL A 75 -4.27 2.46 6.28
N PHE A 76 -3.56 2.89 5.24
CA PHE A 76 -4.02 4.01 4.43
C PHE A 76 -5.39 3.71 3.79
N THR A 77 -5.55 2.51 3.22
CA THR A 77 -6.80 2.01 2.64
C THR A 77 -7.90 1.92 3.69
N LEU A 78 -7.59 1.45 4.90
CA LEU A 78 -8.55 1.33 5.99
C LEU A 78 -9.06 2.71 6.47
N CYS A 79 -8.19 3.72 6.49
CA CYS A 79 -8.55 5.06 6.96
C CYS A 79 -9.29 5.90 5.92
N PHE A 80 -8.99 5.76 4.63
CA PHE A 80 -9.48 6.67 3.58
C PHE A 80 -10.20 5.97 2.42
N GLY A 81 -10.30 4.65 2.44
CA GLY A 81 -10.78 3.86 1.32
C GLY A 81 -9.76 3.77 0.18
N TRP A 82 -10.02 2.88 -0.77
CA TRP A 82 -9.07 2.55 -1.84
C TRP A 82 -8.68 3.76 -2.70
N ALA A 83 -9.65 4.61 -3.07
CA ALA A 83 -9.39 5.69 -4.03
C ALA A 83 -8.47 6.78 -3.47
N LEU A 84 -8.74 7.24 -2.23
CA LEU A 84 -7.87 8.21 -1.57
C LEU A 84 -6.55 7.60 -1.12
N ALA A 85 -6.52 6.33 -0.71
CA ALA A 85 -5.27 5.65 -0.37
C ALA A 85 -4.34 5.52 -1.58
N PHE A 86 -4.88 5.17 -2.76
CA PHE A 86 -4.10 5.13 -4.00
C PHE A 86 -3.49 6.50 -4.31
N VAL A 87 -4.29 7.57 -4.27
CA VAL A 87 -3.81 8.93 -4.49
C VAL A 87 -2.77 9.33 -3.45
N GLY A 88 -3.03 9.06 -2.16
CA GLY A 88 -2.11 9.36 -1.07
C GLY A 88 -0.76 8.67 -1.23
N LEU A 89 -0.74 7.38 -1.60
CA LEU A 89 0.50 6.65 -1.86
C LEU A 89 1.22 7.13 -3.14
N CYS A 90 0.50 7.62 -4.14
CA CYS A 90 1.14 8.30 -5.28
C CYS A 90 1.83 9.59 -4.84
N LEU A 91 1.24 10.35 -3.91
CA LEU A 91 1.86 11.53 -3.31
C LEU A 91 3.07 11.15 -2.43
N VAL A 92 3.00 10.05 -1.69
CA VAL A 92 4.15 9.49 -0.95
C VAL A 92 5.29 9.18 -1.93
N LEU A 93 5.01 8.43 -2.99
CA LEU A 93 6.02 8.11 -4.01
C LEU A 93 6.59 9.38 -4.64
N ALA A 94 5.76 10.38 -4.95
CA ALA A 94 6.25 11.65 -5.49
C ALA A 94 7.18 12.37 -4.52
N GLY A 95 6.87 12.36 -3.21
CA GLY A 95 7.75 12.90 -2.17
C GLY A 95 9.08 12.15 -2.07
N VAL A 96 9.06 10.82 -2.17
CA VAL A 96 10.27 9.98 -2.18
C VAL A 96 11.11 10.23 -3.44
N SER A 97 10.48 10.38 -4.61
CA SER A 97 11.14 10.74 -5.88
C SER A 97 11.76 12.13 -5.83
N LEU A 98 11.07 13.11 -5.24
CA LEU A 98 11.59 14.48 -5.05
C LEU A 98 12.83 14.51 -4.15
N ASN A 99 12.91 13.62 -3.16
CA ASN A 99 14.08 13.47 -2.31
C ASN A 99 15.24 12.70 -2.99
N GLY A 100 15.10 12.33 -4.27
CA GLY A 100 16.12 11.61 -5.05
C GLY A 100 16.23 10.12 -4.71
N SER A 101 15.34 9.58 -3.87
CA SER A 101 15.36 8.17 -3.47
C SER A 101 14.63 7.25 -4.44
N ALA A 102 13.88 7.81 -5.40
CA ALA A 102 13.18 7.08 -6.46
C ALA A 102 13.26 7.85 -7.79
N GLY A 103 13.25 7.11 -8.89
CA GLY A 103 13.30 7.68 -10.23
C GLY A 103 11.94 8.16 -10.76
N TRP A 104 11.96 9.04 -11.75
CA TRP A 104 10.73 9.58 -12.39
C TRP A 104 10.29 8.75 -13.59
N GLN A 105 11.23 8.10 -14.28
CA GLN A 105 10.91 7.22 -15.40
C GLN A 105 10.15 5.99 -14.91
N ALA A 106 10.63 5.39 -13.82
CA ALA A 106 10.02 4.22 -13.18
C ALA A 106 8.81 4.56 -12.28
N PHE A 107 8.43 5.84 -12.17
CA PHE A 107 7.38 6.32 -11.27
C PHE A 107 6.06 5.56 -11.47
N ALA A 108 5.59 5.43 -12.70
CA ALA A 108 4.32 4.77 -13.00
C ALA A 108 4.32 3.28 -12.61
N ALA A 109 5.42 2.57 -12.89
CA ALA A 109 5.55 1.16 -12.51
C ALA A 109 5.59 1.00 -10.98
N ASN A 110 6.36 1.84 -10.30
CA ASN A 110 6.43 1.88 -8.84
C ASN A 110 5.06 2.22 -8.22
N ALA A 111 4.33 3.18 -8.77
CA ALA A 111 2.99 3.55 -8.31
C ALA A 111 2.00 2.39 -8.51
N LEU A 112 2.01 1.73 -9.67
CA LEU A 112 1.13 0.60 -9.93
C LEU A 112 1.44 -0.59 -9.02
N LEU A 113 2.71 -0.88 -8.73
CA LEU A 113 3.08 -1.93 -7.80
C LEU A 113 2.70 -1.56 -6.36
N MET A 114 3.26 -0.46 -5.83
CA MET A 114 3.13 -0.15 -4.41
C MET A 114 1.75 0.42 -4.05
N ALA A 115 1.25 1.37 -4.83
CA ALA A 115 -0.07 1.94 -4.59
C ALA A 115 -1.16 1.08 -5.25
N GLY A 116 -0.99 0.67 -6.50
CA GLY A 116 -2.02 -0.10 -7.23
C GLY A 116 -2.27 -1.47 -6.62
N VAL A 117 -1.29 -2.37 -6.64
CA VAL A 117 -1.42 -3.74 -6.10
C VAL A 117 -1.65 -3.70 -4.59
N GLY A 118 -0.85 -2.90 -3.86
CA GLY A 118 -0.98 -2.77 -2.41
C GLY A 118 -2.40 -2.41 -1.98
N VAL A 119 -2.97 -1.33 -2.52
CA VAL A 119 -4.32 -0.88 -2.18
C VAL A 119 -5.39 -1.84 -2.71
N ALA A 120 -5.25 -2.37 -3.92
CA ALA A 120 -6.23 -3.28 -4.50
C ALA A 120 -6.37 -4.56 -3.67
N VAL A 121 -5.25 -5.13 -3.23
CA VAL A 121 -5.24 -6.34 -2.40
C VAL A 121 -5.75 -6.04 -1.00
N SER A 122 -5.31 -4.94 -0.36
CA SER A 122 -5.86 -4.51 0.93
C SER A 122 -7.37 -4.36 0.87
N HIS A 123 -7.88 -3.61 -0.12
CA HIS A 123 -9.31 -3.38 -0.28
C HIS A 123 -10.08 -4.68 -0.55
N ALA A 124 -9.55 -5.56 -1.41
CA ALA A 124 -10.18 -6.85 -1.68
C ALA A 124 -10.25 -7.73 -0.42
N LEU A 125 -9.18 -7.75 0.40
CA LEU A 125 -9.14 -8.51 1.64
C LEU A 125 -10.08 -7.93 2.69
N HIS A 126 -10.17 -6.61 2.81
CA HIS A 126 -11.15 -5.93 3.67
C HIS A 126 -12.58 -6.37 3.32
N GLN A 127 -12.91 -6.35 2.02
CA GLN A 127 -14.23 -6.78 1.52
C GLN A 127 -14.49 -8.27 1.76
N VAL A 128 -13.46 -9.13 1.67
CA VAL A 128 -13.58 -10.56 1.98
C VAL A 128 -13.82 -10.78 3.47
N VAL A 129 -13.08 -10.09 4.33
CA VAL A 129 -13.27 -10.14 5.79
C VAL A 129 -14.69 -9.74 6.16
N ASP A 130 -15.20 -8.63 5.61
CA ASP A 130 -16.54 -8.14 5.92
C ASP A 130 -17.68 -9.04 5.41
N ARG A 131 -17.43 -9.80 4.33
CA ARG A 131 -18.42 -10.73 3.76
C ARG A 131 -18.42 -12.09 4.43
N VAL A 132 -17.25 -12.57 4.87
CA VAL A 132 -17.07 -13.96 5.30
C VAL A 132 -17.03 -14.09 6.83
N LEU A 133 -16.48 -13.11 7.54
CA LEU A 133 -16.24 -13.19 8.97
C LEU A 133 -17.27 -12.37 9.77
N PRO A 134 -17.56 -12.77 11.02
CA PRO A 134 -18.51 -12.04 11.85
C PRO A 134 -17.97 -10.67 12.23
N ARG A 135 -18.89 -9.69 12.36
CA ARG A 135 -18.56 -8.31 12.72
C ARG A 135 -18.21 -8.20 14.20
N HIS A 136 -16.96 -8.51 14.54
CA HIS A 136 -16.38 -8.33 15.87
C HIS A 136 -15.09 -7.50 15.81
N LEU A 137 -14.80 -6.75 16.89
CA LEU A 137 -13.58 -5.95 16.98
C LEU A 137 -12.32 -6.81 16.76
N PHE A 138 -12.27 -8.02 17.32
CA PHE A 138 -11.15 -8.93 17.12
C PHE A 138 -10.94 -9.27 15.64
N VAL A 139 -12.01 -9.59 14.92
CA VAL A 139 -11.97 -9.86 13.47
C VAL A 139 -11.54 -8.62 12.71
N TYR A 140 -12.01 -7.44 13.11
CA TYR A 140 -11.61 -6.18 12.50
C TYR A 140 -10.10 -5.95 12.64
N LEU A 141 -9.58 -6.02 13.86
CA LEU A 141 -8.16 -5.79 14.14
C LEU A 141 -7.28 -6.81 13.40
N PHE A 142 -7.53 -8.11 13.58
CA PHE A 142 -6.70 -9.16 12.99
C PHE A 142 -6.90 -9.29 11.47
N GLY A 143 -8.15 -9.27 11.00
CA GLY A 143 -8.47 -9.41 9.58
C GLY A 143 -8.00 -8.21 8.76
N HIS A 144 -8.46 -7.00 9.12
CA HIS A 144 -8.19 -5.79 8.33
C HIS A 144 -6.80 -5.19 8.60
N GLY A 145 -6.30 -5.30 9.83
CA GLY A 145 -5.03 -4.68 10.23
C GLY A 145 -3.82 -5.60 10.02
N PHE A 146 -3.86 -6.82 10.55
CA PHE A 146 -2.71 -7.73 10.54
C PHE A 146 -2.64 -8.60 9.28
N PHE A 147 -3.64 -9.44 9.02
CA PHE A 147 -3.60 -10.39 7.91
C PHE A 147 -3.66 -9.70 6.54
N ALA A 148 -4.55 -8.72 6.38
CA ALA A 148 -4.65 -8.00 5.11
C ALA A 148 -3.34 -7.30 4.71
N SER A 149 -2.60 -6.78 5.68
CA SER A 149 -1.34 -6.07 5.41
C SER A 149 -0.17 -6.99 5.10
N ALA A 150 -0.03 -8.11 5.81
CA ALA A 150 0.94 -9.15 5.41
C ALA A 150 0.69 -9.61 3.98
N LEU A 151 -0.55 -9.97 3.65
CA LEU A 151 -0.90 -10.49 2.33
C LEU A 151 -0.76 -9.42 1.24
N ALA A 152 -1.08 -8.15 1.52
CA ALA A 152 -0.88 -7.06 0.58
C ALA A 152 0.61 -6.90 0.24
N VAL A 153 1.51 -6.86 1.23
CA VAL A 153 2.96 -6.78 0.99
C VAL A 153 3.48 -7.96 0.18
N MET A 154 3.05 -9.18 0.52
CA MET A 154 3.44 -10.38 -0.22
C MET A 154 2.96 -10.31 -1.68
N ALA A 155 1.74 -9.83 -1.92
CA ALA A 155 1.21 -9.67 -3.26
C ALA A 155 1.96 -8.62 -4.09
N VAL A 156 2.38 -7.50 -3.48
CA VAL A 156 3.27 -6.56 -4.15
C VAL A 156 4.60 -7.25 -4.49
N GLY A 157 5.18 -8.01 -3.54
CA GLY A 157 6.40 -8.83 -3.70
C GLY A 157 6.37 -9.76 -4.90
N VAL A 158 5.29 -10.54 -5.00
CA VAL A 158 5.01 -11.42 -6.14
C VAL A 158 4.85 -10.62 -7.42
N SER A 159 4.11 -9.52 -7.39
CA SER A 159 3.84 -8.71 -8.59
C SER A 159 5.11 -8.08 -9.17
N ALA A 160 6.03 -7.56 -8.34
CA ALA A 160 7.30 -7.08 -8.88
C ALA A 160 8.23 -8.19 -9.31
N SER A 161 8.23 -9.35 -8.63
CA SER A 161 8.99 -10.51 -9.09
C SER A 161 8.54 -10.92 -10.49
N VAL A 162 7.22 -10.97 -10.73
CA VAL A 162 6.65 -11.26 -12.05
C VAL A 162 7.05 -10.18 -13.06
N LEU A 163 6.94 -8.89 -12.70
CA LEU A 163 7.34 -7.80 -13.60
C LEU A 163 8.83 -7.89 -13.98
N LEU A 164 9.72 -8.10 -13.01
CA LEU A 164 11.16 -8.17 -13.22
C LEU A 164 11.56 -9.41 -14.04
N ALA A 165 10.90 -10.54 -13.84
CA ALA A 165 11.09 -11.74 -14.64
C ALA A 165 10.62 -11.54 -16.09
N LEU A 166 9.44 -10.95 -16.29
CA LEU A 166 8.88 -10.68 -17.63
C LEU A 166 9.68 -9.62 -18.39
N ALA A 167 10.24 -8.64 -17.70
CA ALA A 167 11.13 -7.64 -18.27
C ALA A 167 12.56 -8.17 -18.50
N GLY A 168 12.86 -9.44 -18.15
CA GLY A 168 14.18 -10.03 -18.36
C GLY A 168 15.30 -9.44 -17.49
N VAL A 169 14.95 -8.66 -16.45
CA VAL A 169 15.91 -7.97 -15.58
C VAL A 169 16.63 -8.96 -14.66
N TYR A 170 15.88 -9.95 -14.16
CA TYR A 170 16.40 -11.00 -13.29
C TYR A 170 15.82 -12.36 -13.69
N GLU A 171 16.60 -13.42 -13.50
CA GLU A 171 16.12 -14.79 -13.68
C GLU A 171 15.03 -15.13 -12.64
N SER A 172 13.99 -15.81 -13.09
CA SER A 172 12.85 -16.19 -12.23
C SER A 172 13.27 -17.07 -11.06
N GLU A 173 14.24 -17.97 -11.28
CA GLU A 173 14.77 -18.86 -10.25
C GLU A 173 15.44 -18.07 -9.12
N TYR A 174 16.22 -17.04 -9.47
CA TYR A 174 16.84 -16.14 -8.50
C TYR A 174 15.78 -15.38 -7.69
N LEU A 175 14.75 -14.84 -8.34
CA LEU A 175 13.70 -14.09 -7.63
C LEU A 175 12.92 -14.96 -6.65
N ILE A 176 12.65 -16.22 -7.01
CA ILE A 176 11.92 -17.15 -6.15
C ILE A 176 12.79 -17.61 -4.97
N ALA A 177 14.06 -17.93 -5.21
CA ALA A 177 14.94 -18.45 -4.17
C ALA A 177 15.49 -17.36 -3.23
N GLU A 178 15.79 -16.18 -3.77
CA GLU A 178 16.59 -15.15 -3.07
C GLU A 178 15.85 -13.83 -2.85
N TYR A 179 14.67 -13.59 -3.44
CA TYR A 179 13.95 -12.33 -3.27
C TYR A 179 12.60 -12.51 -2.55
N LEU A 180 11.75 -13.42 -3.03
CA LEU A 180 10.43 -13.66 -2.46
C LEU A 180 10.42 -14.09 -0.98
N PRO A 181 11.37 -14.90 -0.47
CA PRO A 181 11.33 -15.31 0.95
C PRO A 181 11.43 -14.13 1.92
N TYR A 182 12.10 -13.05 1.54
CA TYR A 182 12.18 -11.83 2.36
C TYR A 182 10.82 -11.14 2.53
N PHE A 183 9.87 -11.36 1.62
CA PHE A 183 8.51 -10.82 1.77
C PHE A 183 7.69 -11.48 2.87
N ILE A 184 8.08 -12.68 3.32
CA ILE A 184 7.47 -13.30 4.50
C ILE A 184 7.85 -12.49 5.75
N LEU A 185 9.13 -12.15 5.88
CA LEU A 185 9.64 -11.34 7.00
C LEU A 185 9.09 -9.91 6.92
N LEU A 186 9.10 -9.31 5.72
CA LEU A 186 8.55 -7.97 5.51
C LEU A 186 7.04 -7.93 5.77
N GLY A 187 6.30 -8.94 5.30
CA GLY A 187 4.86 -9.08 5.56
C GLY A 187 4.55 -9.22 7.05
N PHE A 188 5.39 -9.93 7.82
CA PHE A 188 5.27 -9.97 9.27
C PHE A 188 5.49 -8.60 9.92
N ALA A 189 6.55 -7.87 9.52
CA ALA A 189 6.83 -6.54 10.04
C ALA A 189 5.71 -5.54 9.69
N GLU A 190 5.17 -5.62 8.47
CA GLU A 190 4.03 -4.82 8.04
C GLU A 190 2.76 -5.17 8.83
N ALA A 191 2.46 -6.46 9.01
CA ALA A 191 1.33 -6.91 9.81
C ALA A 191 1.37 -6.35 11.21
N TRP A 192 2.56 -6.36 11.82
CA TRP A 192 2.77 -5.81 13.15
C TRP A 192 2.51 -4.30 13.18
N LEU A 193 3.15 -3.53 12.29
CA LEU A 193 2.97 -2.08 12.24
C LEU A 193 1.51 -1.69 11.93
N SER A 194 0.95 -2.28 10.88
CA SER A 194 -0.40 -1.99 10.40
C SER A 194 -1.46 -2.41 11.42
N GLY A 195 -1.30 -3.58 12.02
CA GLY A 195 -2.19 -4.09 13.07
C GLY A 195 -2.15 -3.24 14.33
N MET A 196 -0.96 -2.81 14.77
CA MET A 196 -0.82 -1.88 15.90
C MET A 196 -1.49 -0.54 15.62
N LEU A 197 -1.25 0.07 14.45
CA LEU A 197 -1.88 1.34 14.07
C LEU A 197 -3.39 1.21 13.97
N THR A 198 -3.89 0.11 13.38
CA THR A 198 -5.32 -0.19 13.32
C THR A 198 -5.93 -0.29 14.72
N THR A 199 -5.24 -0.94 15.65
CA THR A 199 -5.67 -1.05 17.05
C THR A 199 -5.70 0.31 17.75
N LEU A 200 -4.65 1.13 17.57
CA LEU A 200 -4.60 2.48 18.12
C LEU A 200 -5.72 3.36 17.58
N PHE A 201 -5.99 3.33 16.28
CA PHE A 201 -7.09 4.08 15.69
C PHE A 201 -8.44 3.57 16.20
N ALA A 202 -8.68 2.25 16.22
CA ALA A 202 -9.94 1.70 16.71
C ALA A 202 -10.27 2.08 18.17
N VAL A 203 -9.24 2.25 19.02
CA VAL A 203 -9.41 2.59 20.43
C VAL A 203 -9.44 4.12 20.66
N TYR A 204 -8.52 4.86 20.06
CA TYR A 204 -8.32 6.28 20.39
C TYR A 204 -8.91 7.26 19.38
N ARG A 205 -8.96 6.88 18.10
CA ARG A 205 -9.40 7.74 16.99
C ARG A 205 -10.23 6.96 15.96
N PRO A 206 -11.36 6.37 16.37
CA PRO A 206 -12.20 5.58 15.48
C PRO A 206 -12.76 6.41 14.31
N ASP A 207 -12.87 7.73 14.49
CA ASP A 207 -13.25 8.73 13.48
C ASP A 207 -12.35 8.72 12.22
N LEU A 208 -11.12 8.23 12.36
CA LEU A 208 -10.17 8.15 11.24
C LEU A 208 -10.36 6.92 10.36
N LEU A 209 -11.06 5.90 10.84
CA LEU A 209 -11.31 4.66 10.12
C LEU A 209 -12.54 4.82 9.23
N ALA A 210 -12.43 4.50 7.94
CA ALA A 210 -13.49 4.79 6.97
C ALA A 210 -14.80 4.04 7.27
N ASP A 211 -14.69 2.81 7.78
CA ASP A 211 -15.82 1.89 7.92
C ASP A 211 -16.20 1.59 9.39
N PHE A 212 -15.60 2.29 10.36
CA PHE A 212 -15.76 1.94 11.78
C PHE A 212 -17.09 2.39 12.39
N GLU A 213 -17.72 3.45 11.89
CA GLU A 213 -19.05 3.88 12.36
C GLU A 213 -20.16 2.88 12.00
N ASP A 214 -20.04 2.19 10.85
CA ASP A 214 -20.98 1.15 10.42
C ASP A 214 -20.83 -0.15 11.22
N ALA A 215 -19.73 -0.28 11.95
CA ALA A 215 -19.41 -1.45 12.69
C ALA A 215 -19.77 -1.25 14.17
N GLN A 216 -21.02 -1.60 14.51
CA GLN A 216 -21.53 -1.67 15.89
C GLN A 216 -20.80 -2.77 16.68
N PHE A 217 -19.51 -2.59 16.97
CA PHE A 217 -18.67 -3.55 17.68
C PHE A 217 -18.85 -3.47 19.20
N PHE A 218 -19.34 -2.34 19.70
CA PHE A 218 -19.69 -2.18 21.10
C PHE A 218 -21.16 -2.55 21.26
N GLY A 219 -21.41 -3.74 21.80
CA GLY A 219 -22.75 -4.14 22.23
C GLY A 219 -23.35 -3.01 23.08
N ARG A 220 -24.60 -2.63 22.76
CA ARG A 220 -25.38 -1.67 23.54
C ARG A 220 -25.22 -2.00 25.03
N LYS A 221 -24.65 -1.07 25.80
CA LYS A 221 -24.76 -1.08 27.25
C LYS A 221 -26.16 -0.61 27.64
#